data_AF-A0A966B8X9-F1
#
_entry.id   AF-A0A966B8X9-F1
#
_cell.length_a   1.000
_cell.length_b   1.000
_cell.length_c   1.000
_cell.angle_alpha   90.00
_cell.angle_beta   90.00
_cell.angle_gamma   90.00
#
_symmetry.space_group_name_H-M   'P 1'
#
loop_
_entity.id
_entity.type
_entity.pdbx_description
1 polymer ?
#
loop_
_entity_poly.entity_id
_entity_poly.type
_entity_poly.pdbx_seq_one_letter_code
_entity_poly.pdbx_strand_id
1 'polypeptide(L)'
;MTEFAWGAATDVGRVRRANQDHHLTKDGMFVVADGMGGHSGGEIAAEVTVDALRDIGPISTLDELIDRVQNANAEVVARAREDPVLRGMGTTVSLLADLVRDGLHRLGIANVGDSRLYRLTEGDLHQHTVDHSLVESLVREGRLSRAEAVNHPQRNIITRALGIDEKVLVDAWELVPVTGDRYVICSDGLYGEIGEKEISEVLRTVVDPQEAAEDLVSRACAAGGHDNVTVVVVDIESADPVDDVPGDRVTDTRKGLPDGILDGHSTTDDVSDPGHGPDPNPDDIVLAPITKVFTWRLVVFVAVVLMVLVALVGSLAVYARSAYYVGTDGQEIVIYQGRPGGVLWFDATLTERSGLLVGALEARDAELVVDGLEFDELKDAEAHIEVLREQLSPETP
;
A
#
# COMPACT_ATOMS: atom_id res chain seq x y z
N MET A 1 7.32 32.58 26.76
CA MET A 1 7.69 31.16 26.80
C MET A 1 6.42 30.37 26.59
N THR A 2 6.40 29.47 25.61
CA THR A 2 5.25 28.61 25.40
C THR A 2 5.30 27.46 26.40
N GLU A 3 4.22 27.25 27.15
CA GLU A 3 4.07 26.12 28.06
C GLU A 3 3.10 25.10 27.47
N PHE A 4 3.46 23.83 27.57
CA PHE A 4 2.70 22.71 27.05
C PHE A 4 2.21 21.83 28.19
N ALA A 5 0.97 21.38 28.11
CA ALA A 5 0.51 20.18 28.80
C ALA A 5 0.25 19.10 27.75
N TRP A 6 0.51 17.84 28.07
CA TRP A 6 0.37 16.78 27.08
C TRP A 6 -0.01 15.45 27.71
N GLY A 7 -0.53 14.57 26.86
CA GLY A 7 -0.87 13.20 27.18
C GLY A 7 -0.61 12.30 26.00
N ALA A 8 -0.29 11.04 26.26
CA ALA A 8 -0.07 10.06 25.21
C ALA A 8 -0.63 8.69 25.60
N ALA A 9 -1.20 8.00 24.63
CA ALA A 9 -1.70 6.65 24.78
C ALA A 9 -1.41 5.85 23.51
N THR A 10 -1.11 4.55 23.69
CA THR A 10 -0.90 3.62 22.59
C THR A 10 -1.44 2.24 22.96
N ASP A 11 -2.07 1.55 22.01
CA ASP A 11 -2.61 0.20 22.18
C ASP A 11 -2.38 -0.63 20.91
N VAL A 12 -2.17 -1.93 21.08
CA VAL A 12 -2.01 -2.89 19.97
C VAL A 12 -3.28 -2.97 19.11
N GLY A 13 -4.43 -2.61 19.66
CA GLY A 13 -5.73 -2.87 19.07
C GLY A 13 -6.23 -4.28 19.40
N ARG A 14 -7.26 -4.71 18.69
CA ARG A 14 -7.94 -6.00 18.93
C ARG A 14 -7.53 -7.08 17.93
N VAL A 15 -7.06 -6.68 16.75
CA VAL A 15 -6.79 -7.60 15.63
C VAL A 15 -5.30 -7.87 15.45
N ARG A 16 -4.44 -6.86 15.66
CA ARG A 16 -2.99 -7.01 15.51
C ARG A 16 -2.39 -7.81 16.68
N ARG A 17 -1.21 -8.38 16.45
CA ARG A 17 -0.49 -9.20 17.46
C ARG A 17 0.64 -8.46 18.17
N ALA A 18 1.12 -7.39 17.57
CA ALA A 18 2.22 -6.57 18.04
C ALA A 18 1.86 -5.11 17.75
N ASN A 19 2.44 -4.21 18.55
CA ASN A 19 2.36 -2.79 18.31
C ASN A 19 3.56 -2.37 17.47
N GLN A 20 3.32 -1.85 16.26
CA GLN A 20 4.34 -1.31 15.38
C GLN A 20 4.34 0.22 15.42
N ASP A 21 3.43 0.85 16.16
CA ASP A 21 3.46 2.28 16.41
C ASP A 21 4.47 2.63 17.50
N HIS A 22 5.02 3.84 17.40
CA HIS A 22 5.80 4.45 18.45
C HIS A 22 5.52 5.95 18.58
N HIS A 23 5.82 6.52 19.76
CA HIS A 23 5.60 7.94 20.00
C HIS A 23 6.69 8.56 20.89
N LEU A 24 6.80 9.88 20.83
CA LEU A 24 7.69 10.70 21.67
C LEU A 24 6.89 11.86 22.25
N THR A 25 7.10 12.13 23.54
CA THR A 25 6.69 13.38 24.19
C THR A 25 7.83 13.86 25.08
N LYS A 26 8.67 14.77 24.58
CA LYS A 26 9.86 15.24 25.30
C LYS A 26 10.31 16.62 24.83
N ASP A 27 10.61 17.52 25.78
CA ASP A 27 11.28 18.80 25.52
C ASP A 27 10.65 19.65 24.38
N GLY A 28 9.32 19.69 24.29
CA GLY A 28 8.60 20.41 23.24
C GLY A 28 8.56 19.70 21.89
N MET A 29 9.00 18.43 21.81
CA MET A 29 8.89 17.54 20.66
C MET A 29 7.83 16.46 20.93
N PHE A 30 6.84 16.39 20.05
CA PHE A 30 5.74 15.45 20.09
C PHE A 30 5.66 14.70 18.77
N VAL A 31 5.78 13.39 18.78
CA VAL A 31 5.91 12.57 17.56
C VAL A 31 5.00 11.36 17.66
N VAL A 32 4.36 11.00 16.55
CA VAL A 32 3.78 9.67 16.31
C VAL A 32 4.40 9.10 15.03
N ALA A 33 4.82 7.84 15.10
CA ALA A 33 5.36 7.08 13.99
C ALA A 33 4.61 5.74 13.91
N ASP A 34 4.03 5.46 12.75
CA ASP A 34 3.32 4.20 12.46
C ASP A 34 4.23 3.30 11.63
N GLY A 35 4.63 2.18 12.21
CA GLY A 35 5.62 1.28 11.65
C GLY A 35 5.02 0.29 10.65
N MET A 36 5.56 0.27 9.44
CA MET A 36 5.19 -0.68 8.40
C MET A 36 6.33 -1.60 7.97
N GLY A 37 5.99 -2.86 7.74
CA GLY A 37 6.95 -3.88 7.31
C GLY A 37 6.53 -5.26 7.81
N GLY A 38 6.78 -6.29 7.01
CA GLY A 38 6.53 -7.67 7.44
C GLY A 38 7.43 -8.05 8.63
N HIS A 39 6.96 -8.95 9.50
CA HIS A 39 7.61 -9.31 10.78
C HIS A 39 7.84 -8.06 11.67
N SER A 40 8.95 -8.00 12.41
CA SER A 40 9.28 -6.91 13.34
C SER A 40 9.84 -5.65 12.66
N GLY A 41 9.82 -5.57 11.33
CA GLY A 41 10.40 -4.43 10.59
C GLY A 41 9.74 -3.09 10.94
N GLY A 42 8.41 -3.05 11.00
CA GLY A 42 7.66 -1.83 11.31
C GLY A 42 7.99 -1.26 12.69
N GLU A 43 7.94 -2.11 13.72
CA GLU A 43 8.27 -1.74 15.12
C GLU A 43 9.67 -1.12 15.21
N ILE A 44 10.67 -1.75 14.59
CA ILE A 44 12.05 -1.27 14.61
C ILE A 44 12.18 0.05 13.82
N ALA A 45 11.48 0.21 12.70
CA ALA A 45 11.52 1.46 11.94
C ALA A 45 10.94 2.64 12.72
N ALA A 46 9.80 2.44 13.39
CA ALA A 46 9.18 3.44 14.24
C ALA A 46 10.05 3.78 15.47
N GLU A 47 10.63 2.76 16.12
CA GLU A 47 11.57 2.93 17.24
C GLU A 47 12.78 3.78 16.85
N VAL A 48 13.48 3.40 15.77
CA VAL A 48 14.67 4.13 15.28
C VAL A 48 14.32 5.57 14.92
N THR A 49 13.16 5.81 14.29
CA THR A 49 12.71 7.16 13.92
C THR A 49 12.50 8.04 15.15
N VAL A 50 11.78 7.55 16.15
CA VAL A 50 11.51 8.28 17.38
C VAL A 50 12.78 8.55 18.17
N ASP A 51 13.69 7.57 18.25
CA ASP A 51 14.94 7.75 18.97
C ASP A 51 15.88 8.75 18.28
N ALA A 52 15.92 8.76 16.94
CA ALA A 52 16.65 9.77 16.18
C ALA A 52 16.12 11.20 16.42
N LEU A 53 14.84 11.35 16.81
CA LEU A 53 14.20 12.63 17.08
C LEU A 53 14.21 13.03 18.58
N ARG A 54 14.61 12.12 19.49
CA ARG A 54 14.50 12.30 20.95
C ARG A 54 15.39 13.39 21.53
N ASP A 55 16.61 13.52 21.02
CA ASP A 55 17.68 14.34 21.63
C ASP A 55 18.30 15.33 20.64
N ILE A 56 17.50 15.88 19.73
CA ILE A 56 17.97 16.73 18.63
C ILE A 56 18.30 18.18 19.01
N GLY A 57 18.07 18.55 20.27
CA GLY A 57 18.28 19.90 20.79
C GLY A 57 17.24 20.91 20.28
N PRO A 58 17.41 22.20 20.61
CA PRO A 58 16.49 23.24 20.16
C PRO A 58 16.55 23.37 18.63
N ILE A 59 15.37 23.60 18.03
CA ILE A 59 15.20 23.83 16.60
C ILE A 59 14.71 25.27 16.43
N SER A 60 15.23 25.96 15.43
CA SER A 60 14.95 27.39 15.21
C SER A 60 14.26 27.68 13.88
N THR A 61 14.22 26.71 12.96
CA THR A 61 13.65 26.87 11.62
C THR A 61 13.01 25.59 11.10
N LEU A 62 12.13 25.71 10.10
CA LEU A 62 11.59 24.56 9.38
C LEU A 62 12.66 23.76 8.63
N ASP A 63 13.69 24.41 8.09
CA ASP A 63 14.74 23.71 7.36
C ASP A 63 15.54 22.80 8.29
N GLU A 64 15.85 23.28 9.51
CA GLU A 64 16.44 22.43 10.55
C GLU A 64 15.51 21.26 10.90
N LEU A 65 14.20 21.50 11.07
CA LEU A 65 13.23 20.43 11.36
C LEU A 65 13.21 19.37 10.25
N ILE A 66 13.19 19.80 8.99
CA ILE A 66 13.25 18.92 7.82
C ILE A 66 14.54 18.10 7.85
N ASP A 67 15.69 18.73 8.09
CA ASP A 67 16.98 18.03 8.17
C ASP A 67 17.00 16.98 9.28
N ARG A 68 16.34 17.23 10.42
CA ARG A 68 16.19 16.22 11.49
C ARG A 68 15.39 15.01 11.02
N VAL A 69 14.28 15.23 10.31
CA VAL A 69 13.49 14.13 9.71
C VAL A 69 14.29 13.39 8.63
N GLN A 70 15.11 14.08 7.82
CA GLN A 70 16.00 13.42 6.85
C GLN A 70 17.07 12.55 7.52
N ASN A 71 17.62 13.01 8.64
CA ASN A 71 18.59 12.22 9.40
C ASN A 71 17.92 10.97 9.99
N ALA A 72 16.70 11.09 10.54
CA ALA A 72 15.92 9.94 10.98
C ALA A 72 15.67 8.94 9.82
N ASN A 73 15.32 9.44 8.62
CA ASN A 73 15.20 8.60 7.43
C ASN A 73 16.50 7.82 7.14
N ALA A 74 17.64 8.52 7.17
CA ALA A 74 18.94 7.93 6.90
C ALA A 74 19.30 6.83 7.91
N GLU A 75 18.92 6.98 9.19
CA GLU A 75 19.12 5.96 10.22
C GLU A 75 18.26 4.71 9.99
N VAL A 76 16.99 4.88 9.63
CA VAL A 76 16.11 3.75 9.26
C VAL A 76 16.66 3.02 8.04
N VAL A 77 17.08 3.75 6.99
CA VAL A 77 17.70 3.17 5.80
C VAL A 77 19.00 2.43 6.13
N ALA A 78 19.84 2.99 7.02
CA ALA A 78 21.07 2.34 7.45
C ALA A 78 20.78 1.03 8.20
N ARG A 79 19.83 1.05 9.16
CA ARG A 79 19.42 -0.14 9.89
C ARG A 79 18.86 -1.23 8.97
N ALA A 80 18.07 -0.85 7.96
CA ALA A 80 17.51 -1.79 6.99
C ALA A 80 18.57 -2.44 6.08
N ARG A 81 19.75 -1.81 5.94
CA ARG A 81 20.89 -2.35 5.19
C ARG A 81 21.73 -3.32 6.02
N GLU A 82 21.75 -3.16 7.34
CA GLU A 82 22.54 -4.00 8.26
C GLU A 82 21.93 -5.40 8.43
N ASP A 83 20.60 -5.50 8.45
CA ASP A 83 19.88 -6.77 8.62
C ASP A 83 18.97 -7.08 7.41
N PRO A 84 19.26 -8.13 6.63
CA PRO A 84 18.42 -8.57 5.51
C PRO A 84 16.96 -8.88 5.89
N VAL A 85 16.66 -9.22 7.15
CA VAL A 85 15.30 -9.49 7.64
C VAL A 85 14.48 -8.20 7.76
N LEU A 86 15.14 -7.06 7.96
CA LEU A 86 14.52 -5.73 8.06
C LEU A 86 14.40 -5.03 6.71
N ARG A 87 14.72 -5.72 5.62
CA ARG A 87 14.68 -5.15 4.28
C ARG A 87 13.26 -4.69 3.94
N GLY A 88 13.13 -3.41 3.61
CA GLY A 88 11.84 -2.81 3.26
C GLY A 88 10.99 -2.43 4.46
N MET A 89 11.57 -2.41 5.67
CA MET A 89 10.94 -1.71 6.78
C MET A 89 10.80 -0.23 6.48
N GLY A 90 9.74 0.38 6.99
CA GLY A 90 9.53 1.81 6.92
C GLY A 90 8.56 2.26 7.98
N THR A 91 8.37 3.56 8.11
CA THR A 91 7.42 4.11 9.07
C THR A 91 6.93 5.47 8.59
N THR A 92 5.74 5.86 9.02
CA THR A 92 5.30 7.24 8.92
C THR A 92 6.00 8.10 9.99
N VAL A 93 5.90 9.41 9.87
CA VAL A 93 6.12 10.31 10.99
C VAL A 93 5.19 11.50 10.86
N SER A 94 4.50 11.84 11.94
CA SER A 94 3.81 13.12 12.11
C SER A 94 4.26 13.71 13.43
N LEU A 95 4.65 14.98 13.44
CA LEU A 95 5.20 15.62 14.63
C LEU A 95 4.78 17.09 14.79
N LEU A 96 4.88 17.54 16.03
CA LEU A 96 4.79 18.93 16.47
C LEU A 96 6.05 19.26 17.30
N ALA A 97 6.72 20.36 17.00
CA ALA A 97 7.94 20.79 17.67
C ALA A 97 7.85 22.26 18.09
N ASP A 98 8.35 22.60 19.27
CA ASP A 98 8.60 23.98 19.67
C ASP A 98 9.84 24.51 18.94
N LEU A 99 9.65 25.55 18.13
CA LEU A 99 10.71 26.23 17.40
C LEU A 99 11.02 27.56 18.09
N VAL A 100 12.28 27.79 18.44
CA VAL A 100 12.70 29.01 19.13
C VAL A 100 13.65 29.81 18.25
N ARG A 101 13.19 30.97 17.77
CA ARG A 101 13.98 31.91 16.98
C ARG A 101 13.96 33.29 17.63
N ASP A 102 15.13 33.84 17.90
CA ASP A 102 15.29 35.17 18.53
C ASP A 102 14.51 35.35 19.84
N GLY A 103 14.31 34.25 20.58
CA GLY A 103 13.54 34.22 21.83
C GLY A 103 12.01 34.21 21.65
N LEU A 104 11.53 34.15 20.40
CA LEU A 104 10.12 33.94 20.08
C LEU A 104 9.86 32.47 19.78
N HIS A 105 8.77 31.94 20.35
CA HIS A 105 8.31 30.59 20.11
C HIS A 105 7.41 30.52 18.87
N ARG A 106 7.56 29.42 18.12
CA ARG A 106 6.75 29.00 16.98
C ARG A 106 6.49 27.50 17.11
N LEU A 107 5.48 27.00 16.42
CA LEU A 107 5.24 25.56 16.33
C LEU A 107 5.63 25.07 14.94
N GLY A 108 6.50 24.08 14.88
CA GLY A 108 6.88 23.38 13.66
C GLY A 108 6.10 22.08 13.53
N ILE A 109 5.43 21.87 12.41
CA ILE A 109 4.83 20.60 12.03
C ILE A 109 5.66 20.00 10.92
N ALA A 110 5.92 18.69 10.99
CA ALA A 110 6.44 17.93 9.86
C ALA A 110 5.66 16.61 9.71
N ASN A 111 5.41 16.22 8.46
CA ASN A 111 4.67 15.00 8.14
C ASN A 111 5.29 14.23 6.97
N VAL A 112 5.40 12.91 7.14
CA VAL A 112 5.69 11.93 6.10
C VAL A 112 4.80 10.71 6.34
N GLY A 113 3.79 10.52 5.51
CA GLY A 113 2.89 9.36 5.60
C GLY A 113 1.45 9.82 5.76
N ASP A 114 0.62 8.97 6.32
CA ASP A 114 -0.81 9.17 6.56
C ASP A 114 -1.16 9.20 8.06
N SER A 115 -0.18 9.21 8.96
CA SER A 115 -0.43 9.72 10.31
C SER A 115 -0.87 11.19 10.24
N ARG A 116 -1.72 11.60 11.17
CA ARG A 116 -2.39 12.90 11.10
C ARG A 116 -2.10 13.78 12.28
N LEU A 117 -2.10 15.09 12.02
CA LEU A 117 -2.13 16.11 13.05
C LEU A 117 -3.37 16.99 12.87
N TYR A 118 -4.16 17.08 13.93
CA TYR A 118 -5.34 17.93 14.04
C TYR A 118 -5.10 19.07 15.02
N ARG A 119 -5.74 20.22 14.77
CA ARG A 119 -5.83 21.35 15.71
C ARG A 119 -7.29 21.59 16.04
N LEU A 120 -7.60 21.59 17.33
CA LEU A 120 -8.85 22.08 17.89
C LEU A 120 -8.64 23.55 18.28
N THR A 121 -9.38 24.46 17.64
CA THR A 121 -9.34 25.89 17.98
C THR A 121 -10.75 26.47 17.89
N GLU A 122 -11.13 27.30 18.88
CA GLU A 122 -12.48 27.87 18.97
C GLU A 122 -13.62 26.82 18.94
N GLY A 123 -13.28 25.59 19.32
CA GLY A 123 -14.13 24.41 19.23
C GLY A 123 -13.96 23.63 17.94
N ASP A 124 -13.61 24.22 16.81
CA ASP A 124 -13.57 23.49 15.55
C ASP A 124 -12.27 22.69 15.38
N LEU A 125 -12.43 21.44 14.90
CA LEU A 125 -11.33 20.51 14.66
C LEU A 125 -10.92 20.60 13.19
N HIS A 126 -9.65 20.90 12.95
CA HIS A 126 -9.07 21.03 11.62
C HIS A 126 -7.91 20.07 11.46
N GLN A 127 -7.93 19.26 10.40
CA GLN A 127 -6.76 18.49 10.00
C GLN A 127 -5.75 19.45 9.34
N HIS A 128 -4.50 19.46 9.82
CA HIS A 128 -3.42 20.28 9.26
C HIS A 128 -2.58 19.52 8.24
N THR A 129 -2.31 18.24 8.50
CA THR A 129 -1.50 17.42 7.60
C THR A 129 -2.31 16.94 6.39
N VAL A 130 -1.61 16.65 5.30
CA VAL A 130 -2.21 16.00 4.13
C VAL A 130 -1.68 14.58 4.05
N ASP A 131 -2.56 13.59 3.99
CA ASP A 131 -2.17 12.19 3.93
C ASP A 131 -1.36 11.90 2.67
N HIS A 132 -0.21 11.25 2.84
CA HIS A 132 0.58 10.77 1.72
C HIS A 132 0.09 9.39 1.28
N SER A 133 -1.18 9.28 0.89
CA SER A 133 -1.82 8.03 0.45
C SER A 133 -2.20 8.04 -1.03
N LEU A 134 -2.41 6.85 -1.60
CA LEU A 134 -2.88 6.69 -2.97
C LEU A 134 -4.25 7.33 -3.15
N VAL A 135 -5.15 7.13 -2.18
CA VAL A 135 -6.51 7.65 -2.26
C VAL A 135 -6.53 9.18 -2.18
N GLU A 136 -5.72 9.80 -1.33
CA GLU A 136 -5.63 11.27 -1.28
C GLU A 136 -5.04 11.83 -2.60
N SER A 137 -4.08 11.11 -3.20
CA SER A 137 -3.56 11.49 -4.53
C SER A 137 -4.64 11.44 -5.61
N LEU A 138 -5.46 10.38 -5.63
CA LEU A 138 -6.58 10.24 -6.57
C LEU A 138 -7.67 11.31 -6.37
N VAL A 139 -7.95 11.66 -5.10
CA VAL A 139 -8.89 12.73 -4.76
C VAL A 139 -8.40 14.06 -5.28
N ARG A 140 -7.13 14.40 -5.02
CA ARG A 140 -6.52 15.64 -5.50
C ARG A 140 -6.47 15.73 -7.03
N GLU A 141 -6.31 14.60 -7.72
CA GLU A 141 -6.36 14.52 -9.19
C GLU A 141 -7.80 14.62 -9.76
N GLY A 142 -8.84 14.73 -8.90
CA GLY A 142 -10.24 14.73 -9.32
C GLY A 142 -10.73 13.38 -9.85
N ARG A 143 -9.97 12.30 -9.60
CA ARG A 143 -10.26 10.93 -10.08
C ARG A 143 -11.09 10.12 -9.11
N LEU A 144 -11.24 10.62 -7.88
CA LEU A 144 -12.00 9.99 -6.80
C LEU A 144 -12.65 11.08 -5.96
N SER A 145 -13.90 10.90 -5.53
CA SER A 145 -14.49 11.79 -4.53
C SER A 145 -13.98 11.45 -3.12
N ARG A 146 -14.03 12.41 -2.18
CA ARG A 146 -13.68 12.16 -0.77
C ARG A 146 -14.55 11.05 -0.14
N ALA A 147 -15.83 10.96 -0.53
CA ALA A 147 -16.74 9.92 -0.06
C ALA A 147 -16.35 8.52 -0.55
N GLU A 148 -15.87 8.40 -1.79
CA GLU A 148 -15.39 7.14 -2.36
C GLU A 148 -14.04 6.72 -1.77
N ALA A 149 -13.17 7.68 -1.44
CA ALA A 149 -11.85 7.42 -0.86
C ALA A 149 -11.92 6.61 0.45
N VAL A 150 -12.88 6.90 1.31
CA VAL A 150 -13.06 6.22 2.61
C VAL A 150 -13.24 4.71 2.47
N ASN A 151 -13.98 4.27 1.44
CA ASN A 151 -14.30 2.86 1.22
C ASN A 151 -13.44 2.22 0.12
N HIS A 152 -12.40 2.91 -0.35
CA HIS A 152 -11.59 2.43 -1.45
C HIS A 152 -10.76 1.21 -1.00
N PRO A 153 -10.68 0.14 -1.83
CA PRO A 153 -9.95 -1.08 -1.47
C PRO A 153 -8.46 -0.87 -1.25
N GLN A 154 -7.90 0.22 -1.80
CA GLN A 154 -6.49 0.59 -1.69
C GLN A 154 -6.26 1.79 -0.76
N ARG A 155 -7.15 2.05 0.19
CA ARG A 155 -7.03 3.21 1.10
C ARG A 155 -5.77 3.16 1.98
N ASN A 156 -5.32 1.96 2.36
CA ASN A 156 -4.13 1.74 3.18
C ASN A 156 -2.81 1.77 2.38
N ILE A 157 -2.81 2.19 1.10
CA ILE A 157 -1.57 2.30 0.31
C ILE A 157 -0.99 3.69 0.53
N ILE A 158 0.11 3.75 1.28
CA ILE A 158 0.89 4.98 1.41
C ILE A 158 1.85 5.18 0.24
N THR A 159 2.15 6.44 -0.05
CA THR A 159 2.98 6.91 -1.17
C THR A 159 4.31 7.50 -0.71
N ARG A 160 4.44 7.82 0.58
CA ARG A 160 5.68 8.32 1.21
C ARG A 160 5.83 7.73 2.61
N ALA A 161 7.01 7.22 2.91
CA ALA A 161 7.40 6.71 4.23
C ALA A 161 8.91 6.88 4.43
N LEU A 162 9.33 6.93 5.70
CA LEU A 162 10.73 6.84 6.09
C LEU A 162 11.24 5.41 5.87
N GLY A 163 12.54 5.24 5.60
CA GLY A 163 13.20 3.95 5.46
C GLY A 163 13.11 3.30 4.07
N ILE A 164 12.22 3.79 3.20
CA ILE A 164 11.99 3.22 1.87
C ILE A 164 12.94 3.79 0.83
N ASP A 165 12.96 5.12 0.70
CA ASP A 165 13.84 5.85 -0.23
C ASP A 165 15.03 6.47 0.52
N GLU A 166 16.17 6.64 -0.16
CA GLU A 166 17.36 7.27 0.44
C GLU A 166 17.10 8.71 0.91
N LYS A 167 16.22 9.42 0.21
CA LYS A 167 15.75 10.77 0.55
C LYS A 167 14.23 10.78 0.43
N VAL A 168 13.55 11.43 1.38
CA VAL A 168 12.09 11.49 1.42
C VAL A 168 11.60 12.93 1.33
N LEU A 169 10.48 13.18 0.65
CA LEU A 169 9.90 14.53 0.60
C LEU A 169 9.09 14.79 1.88
N VAL A 170 9.56 15.72 2.71
CA VAL A 170 8.93 16.12 3.98
C VAL A 170 8.05 17.34 3.76
N ASP A 171 6.79 17.24 4.15
CA ASP A 171 5.87 18.39 4.18
C ASP A 171 5.97 19.02 5.59
N ALA A 172 6.20 20.34 5.66
CA ALA A 172 6.39 21.04 6.93
C ALA A 172 5.70 22.42 6.98
N TRP A 173 5.24 22.82 8.16
CA TRP A 173 4.50 24.07 8.40
C TRP A 173 4.99 24.74 9.67
N GLU A 174 5.05 26.07 9.66
CA GLU A 174 5.30 26.89 10.85
C GLU A 174 4.01 27.59 11.26
N LEU A 175 3.68 27.52 12.55
CA LEU A 175 2.48 28.12 13.13
C LEU A 175 2.81 29.01 14.32
N VAL A 176 1.94 29.98 14.56
CA VAL A 176 1.96 30.77 15.80
C VAL A 176 1.25 30.01 16.92
N PRO A 177 1.89 29.74 18.06
CA PRO A 177 1.22 29.15 19.22
C PRO A 177 0.20 30.14 19.80
N VAL A 178 -0.98 29.63 20.14
CA VAL A 178 -2.05 30.43 20.77
C VAL A 178 -2.56 29.69 21.98
N THR A 179 -2.60 30.39 23.13
CA THR A 179 -3.13 29.86 24.38
C THR A 179 -4.53 29.30 24.20
N GLY A 180 -4.74 28.07 24.68
CA GLY A 180 -6.01 27.35 24.59
C GLY A 180 -6.20 26.51 23.32
N ASP A 181 -5.27 26.58 22.36
CA ASP A 181 -5.25 25.59 21.29
C ASP A 181 -4.89 24.20 21.83
N ARG A 182 -5.52 23.19 21.24
CA ARG A 182 -5.24 21.79 21.50
C ARG A 182 -4.92 21.08 20.20
N TYR A 183 -3.85 20.30 20.20
CA TYR A 183 -3.38 19.53 19.05
C TYR A 183 -3.52 18.04 19.34
N VAL A 184 -3.79 17.26 18.31
CA VAL A 184 -3.78 15.80 18.36
C VAL A 184 -2.92 15.27 17.24
N ILE A 185 -1.97 14.42 17.57
CA ILE A 185 -1.16 13.65 16.63
C ILE A 185 -1.59 12.19 16.78
N CYS A 186 -1.91 11.50 15.67
CA CYS A 186 -2.37 10.12 15.75
C CYS A 186 -1.97 9.26 14.54
N SER A 187 -1.88 7.95 14.76
CA SER A 187 -1.80 6.94 13.69
C SER A 187 -3.16 6.71 13.00
N ASP A 188 -3.15 5.91 11.93
CA ASP A 188 -4.37 5.63 11.16
C ASP A 188 -5.40 4.80 11.94
N GLY A 189 -4.96 4.03 12.93
CA GLY A 189 -5.84 3.27 13.81
C GLY A 189 -6.79 4.11 14.65
N LEU A 190 -6.55 5.42 14.81
CA LEU A 190 -7.54 6.31 15.43
C LEU A 190 -8.65 6.68 14.43
N TYR A 191 -8.28 7.42 13.38
CA TYR A 191 -9.25 8.01 12.45
C TYR A 191 -9.85 7.00 11.47
N GLY A 192 -9.25 5.80 11.38
CA GLY A 192 -9.80 4.65 10.68
C GLY A 192 -10.95 3.96 11.43
N GLU A 193 -11.04 4.15 12.76
CA GLU A 193 -12.06 3.52 13.62
C GLU A 193 -13.13 4.51 14.07
N ILE A 194 -12.74 5.74 14.43
CA ILE A 194 -13.66 6.80 14.87
C ILE A 194 -13.55 8.05 14.00
N GLY A 195 -14.67 8.70 13.75
CA GLY A 195 -14.74 9.89 12.90
C GLY A 195 -14.35 11.19 13.61
N GLU A 196 -14.04 12.23 12.84
CA GLU A 196 -13.64 13.56 13.34
C GLU A 196 -14.62 14.19 14.32
N LYS A 197 -15.93 13.91 14.19
CA LYS A 197 -16.95 14.41 15.13
C LYS A 197 -16.74 13.86 16.54
N GLU A 198 -16.43 12.58 16.63
CA GLU A 198 -16.19 11.93 17.92
C GLU A 198 -14.86 12.37 18.51
N ILE A 199 -13.81 12.48 17.67
CA ILE A 199 -12.53 13.05 18.08
C ILE A 199 -12.73 14.47 18.64
N SER A 200 -13.46 15.33 17.93
CA SER A 200 -13.76 16.69 18.36
C SER A 200 -14.56 16.73 19.68
N GLU A 201 -15.53 15.83 19.85
CA GLU A 201 -16.30 15.72 21.09
C GLU A 201 -15.41 15.40 22.30
N VAL A 202 -14.53 14.41 22.18
CA VAL A 202 -13.60 14.04 23.27
C VAL A 202 -12.69 15.22 23.61
N LEU A 203 -12.09 15.84 22.60
CA LEU A 203 -11.15 16.95 22.81
C LEU A 203 -11.81 18.20 23.40
N ARG A 204 -13.11 18.40 23.18
CA ARG A 204 -13.89 19.50 23.78
C ARG A 204 -14.34 19.21 25.21
N THR A 205 -14.55 17.94 25.56
CA THR A 205 -15.20 17.55 26.83
C THR A 205 -14.24 17.08 27.91
N VAL A 206 -13.15 16.41 27.52
CA VAL A 206 -12.15 15.87 28.45
C VAL A 206 -11.04 16.91 28.63
N VAL A 207 -10.92 17.47 29.83
CA VAL A 207 -9.99 18.59 30.08
C VAL A 207 -8.55 18.13 30.16
N ASP A 208 -8.27 17.02 30.84
CA ASP A 208 -6.90 16.53 30.99
C ASP A 208 -6.41 15.87 29.68
N PRO A 209 -5.23 16.25 29.14
CA PRO A 209 -4.75 15.74 27.87
C PRO A 209 -4.39 14.24 27.92
N GLN A 210 -3.98 13.71 29.08
CA GLN A 210 -3.71 12.28 29.25
C GLN A 210 -5.01 11.47 29.24
N GLU A 211 -6.02 11.91 30.00
CA GLU A 211 -7.35 11.29 29.96
C GLU A 211 -7.97 11.35 28.55
N ALA A 212 -7.77 12.46 27.82
CA ALA A 212 -8.26 12.60 26.45
C ALA A 212 -7.58 11.61 25.49
N ALA A 213 -6.25 11.44 25.57
CA ALA A 213 -5.52 10.46 24.77
C ALA A 213 -5.99 9.03 25.06
N GLU A 214 -6.19 8.70 26.34
CA GLU A 214 -6.67 7.38 26.78
C GLU A 214 -8.11 7.11 26.32
N ASP A 215 -9.01 8.08 26.41
CA ASP A 215 -10.41 7.95 25.94
C ASP A 215 -10.45 7.74 24.41
N LEU A 216 -9.66 8.50 23.64
CA LEU A 216 -9.56 8.35 22.18
C LEU A 216 -9.09 6.95 21.78
N VAL A 217 -8.02 6.44 22.39
CA VAL A 217 -7.51 5.09 22.13
C VAL A 217 -8.53 4.03 22.54
N SER A 218 -9.15 4.19 23.71
CA SER A 218 -10.18 3.27 24.21
C SER A 218 -11.36 3.15 23.26
N ARG A 219 -11.86 4.27 22.72
CA ARG A 219 -12.96 4.32 21.76
C ARG A 219 -12.61 3.66 20.44
N ALA A 220 -11.44 3.95 19.86
CA ALA A 220 -10.97 3.29 18.65
C ALA A 220 -10.87 1.76 18.83
N CYS A 221 -10.29 1.31 19.94
CA CYS A 221 -10.21 -0.10 20.30
C CYS A 221 -11.57 -0.76 20.58
N ALA A 222 -12.60 0.02 20.92
CA ALA A 222 -13.97 -0.45 21.13
C ALA A 222 -14.80 -0.48 19.83
N ALA A 223 -14.53 0.43 18.90
CA ALA A 223 -15.18 0.51 17.59
C ALA A 223 -14.77 -0.62 16.63
N GLY A 224 -13.57 -1.18 16.84
CA GLY A 224 -13.09 -2.35 16.10
C GLY A 224 -11.65 -2.71 16.45
N GLY A 225 -10.79 -1.68 16.56
CA GLY A 225 -9.36 -1.84 16.86
C GLY A 225 -8.67 -2.74 15.84
N HIS A 226 -8.89 -2.49 14.54
CA HIS A 226 -8.32 -3.29 13.46
C HIS A 226 -6.83 -3.04 13.29
N ASP A 227 -6.34 -1.88 13.72
CA ASP A 227 -4.92 -1.53 13.71
C ASP A 227 -4.37 -1.14 15.08
N ASN A 228 -3.06 -0.91 15.12
CA ASN A 228 -2.42 -0.22 16.24
C ASN A 228 -2.95 1.21 16.35
N VAL A 229 -3.16 1.68 17.57
CA VAL A 229 -3.74 3.00 17.81
C VAL A 229 -2.82 3.77 18.73
N THR A 230 -2.30 4.89 18.24
CA THR A 230 -1.43 5.79 19.01
C THR A 230 -1.91 7.22 18.89
N VAL A 231 -1.99 7.90 20.03
CA VAL A 231 -2.51 9.27 20.15
C VAL A 231 -1.63 10.07 21.09
N VAL A 232 -1.24 11.27 20.66
CA VAL A 232 -0.60 12.29 21.50
C VAL A 232 -1.47 13.54 21.46
N VAL A 233 -1.89 14.02 22.63
CA VAL A 233 -2.65 15.26 22.81
C VAL A 233 -1.72 16.32 23.41
N VAL A 234 -1.73 17.52 22.85
CA VAL A 234 -0.86 18.64 23.27
C VAL A 234 -1.69 19.91 23.42
N ASP A 235 -1.67 20.50 24.61
CA ASP A 235 -2.33 21.74 24.94
C ASP A 235 -1.31 22.88 25.02
N ILE A 236 -1.68 24.03 24.47
CA ILE A 236 -0.94 25.28 24.66
C ILE A 236 -1.50 25.98 25.91
N GLU A 237 -0.85 25.78 27.06
CA GLU A 237 -1.29 26.37 28.33
C GLU A 237 -1.00 27.87 28.38
N SER A 238 0.13 28.28 27.84
CA SER A 238 0.51 29.68 27.68
C SER A 238 1.36 29.86 26.43
N ALA A 239 1.19 30.99 25.74
CA ALA A 239 2.00 31.38 24.59
C ALA A 239 2.30 32.88 24.68
N ASP A 240 3.43 33.30 24.09
CA ASP A 240 3.76 34.72 24.02
C ASP A 240 2.73 35.48 23.17
N PRO A 241 2.29 36.68 23.57
CA PRO A 241 1.36 37.46 22.77
C PRO A 241 1.98 37.78 21.40
N VAL A 242 1.27 37.44 20.33
CA VAL A 242 1.67 37.79 18.96
C VAL A 242 0.66 38.77 18.40
N ASP A 243 1.12 39.94 17.99
CA ASP A 243 0.32 40.91 17.25
C ASP A 243 0.14 40.40 15.81
N ASP A 244 -1.10 40.45 15.29
CA ASP A 244 -1.46 40.10 13.90
C ASP A 244 -1.21 38.62 13.52
N VAL A 245 -2.02 37.72 14.07
CA VAL A 245 -2.00 36.28 13.73
C VAL A 245 -2.90 36.04 12.51
N PRO A 246 -2.39 35.45 11.41
CA PRO A 246 -3.22 35.03 10.28
C PRO A 246 -4.38 34.14 10.74
N GLY A 247 -5.52 34.15 10.02
CA GLY A 247 -6.70 33.37 10.42
C GLY A 247 -6.45 31.87 10.51
N ASP A 248 -5.59 31.32 9.65
CA ASP A 248 -5.13 29.93 9.68
C ASP A 248 -3.94 29.71 10.65
N ARG A 249 -3.29 30.80 11.07
CA ARG A 249 -2.12 30.91 11.94
C ARG A 249 -0.84 30.32 11.36
N VAL A 250 -0.83 30.01 10.06
CA VAL A 250 0.34 29.49 9.35
C VAL A 250 1.21 30.66 8.92
N THR A 251 2.48 30.66 9.35
CA THR A 251 3.45 31.71 9.01
C THR A 251 4.38 31.30 7.88
N ASP A 252 4.62 29.99 7.73
CA ASP A 252 5.46 29.46 6.66
C ASP A 252 5.06 28.02 6.29
N THR A 253 5.32 27.62 5.06
CA THR A 253 5.11 26.26 4.56
C THR A 253 6.29 25.85 3.67
N ARG A 254 6.76 24.62 3.84
CA ARG A 254 7.90 24.05 3.13
C ARG A 254 7.59 22.63 2.66
N LYS A 255 8.17 22.26 1.51
CA LYS A 255 8.30 20.88 1.06
C LYS A 255 9.76 20.60 0.78
N GLY A 256 10.39 19.82 1.63
CA GLY A 256 11.84 19.71 1.67
C GLY A 256 12.38 18.34 1.26
N LEU A 257 13.39 18.36 0.40
CA LEU A 257 14.40 17.31 0.23
C LEU A 257 15.76 17.89 0.68
N PRO A 258 16.70 17.07 1.18
CA PRO A 258 18.02 17.57 1.53
C PRO A 258 18.74 18.04 0.25
N ASP A 259 19.44 19.18 0.36
CA ASP A 259 20.17 19.94 -0.67
C ASP A 259 19.40 21.06 -1.43
N GLY A 260 18.30 21.60 -0.89
CA GLY A 260 17.62 22.78 -1.48
C GLY A 260 17.05 22.55 -2.90
N ILE A 261 16.94 21.28 -3.31
CA ILE A 261 16.48 20.88 -4.66
C ILE A 261 15.03 21.34 -4.91
N LEU A 262 14.29 21.62 -3.85
CA LEU A 262 12.93 22.16 -3.86
C LEU A 262 12.84 23.46 -3.04
N ASP A 263 13.79 24.38 -3.19
CA ASP A 263 13.65 25.77 -2.71
C ASP A 263 12.58 26.52 -3.54
N GLY A 264 11.36 26.00 -3.52
CA GLY A 264 10.18 26.72 -3.94
C GLY A 264 9.59 27.38 -2.71
N HIS A 265 9.83 28.68 -2.53
CA HIS A 265 8.86 29.51 -1.83
C HIS A 265 7.54 29.36 -2.57
N SER A 266 6.63 28.55 -2.01
CA SER A 266 5.26 28.49 -2.46
C SER A 266 4.61 29.81 -2.05
N THR A 267 4.78 30.84 -2.87
CA THR A 267 3.94 32.04 -2.80
C THR A 267 2.50 31.59 -3.05
N THR A 268 1.72 31.49 -1.97
CA THR A 268 0.26 31.55 -1.97
C THR A 268 -0.40 30.98 -3.22
N ASP A 269 -0.45 29.65 -3.35
CA ASP A 269 -1.64 29.07 -3.96
C ASP A 269 -2.74 29.20 -2.91
N ASP A 270 -3.77 29.96 -3.27
CA ASP A 270 -4.92 30.38 -2.48
C ASP A 270 -5.52 29.20 -1.68
N VAL A 271 -5.10 29.05 -0.42
CA VAL A 271 -5.81 28.22 0.58
C VAL A 271 -6.72 29.17 1.35
N SER A 272 -7.73 29.66 0.66
CA SER A 272 -8.83 30.42 1.21
C SER A 272 -10.13 29.69 0.89
N ASP A 273 -10.43 28.59 1.59
CA ASP A 273 -11.81 28.15 1.94
C ASP A 273 -11.82 26.74 2.57
N PRO A 274 -12.00 26.60 3.90
CA PRO A 274 -12.42 25.35 4.51
C PRO A 274 -13.96 25.31 4.59
N GLY A 275 -14.64 25.07 3.47
CA GLY A 275 -16.04 24.67 3.50
C GLY A 275 -16.95 25.19 2.37
N HIS A 276 -17.27 24.28 1.44
CA HIS A 276 -18.42 24.33 0.52
C HIS A 276 -18.36 25.37 -0.63
N GLY A 277 -17.81 24.94 -1.77
CA GLY A 277 -18.00 25.54 -3.10
C GLY A 277 -18.46 24.50 -4.14
N PRO A 278 -19.17 24.89 -5.22
CA PRO A 278 -19.89 23.96 -6.10
C PRO A 278 -18.92 23.18 -7.01
N ASP A 279 -19.33 21.95 -7.39
CA ASP A 279 -18.58 21.04 -8.27
C ASP A 279 -17.99 21.77 -9.50
N PRO A 280 -16.71 21.52 -9.85
CA PRO A 280 -16.13 22.07 -11.06
C PRO A 280 -16.80 21.50 -12.31
N ASN A 281 -17.15 22.40 -13.23
CA ASN A 281 -17.75 22.10 -14.52
C ASN A 281 -16.78 21.23 -15.38
N PRO A 282 -17.23 20.15 -16.06
CA PRO A 282 -16.33 19.18 -16.72
C PRO A 282 -15.52 19.73 -17.90
N ASP A 283 -15.76 20.98 -18.31
CA ASP A 283 -15.27 21.53 -19.58
C ASP A 283 -14.00 22.40 -19.43
N ASP A 284 -13.50 22.66 -18.22
CA ASP A 284 -12.39 23.60 -18.00
C ASP A 284 -10.99 22.95 -17.83
N ILE A 285 -10.83 21.65 -18.11
CA ILE A 285 -9.52 20.98 -17.98
C ILE A 285 -8.73 21.08 -19.30
N VAL A 286 -7.83 22.06 -19.38
CA VAL A 286 -6.75 22.08 -20.38
C VAL A 286 -5.69 21.05 -19.96
N LEU A 287 -5.76 19.85 -20.53
CA LEU A 287 -4.79 18.76 -20.35
C LEU A 287 -3.40 19.19 -20.87
N ALA A 288 -2.43 19.34 -19.96
CA ALA A 288 -1.02 19.39 -20.32
C ALA A 288 -0.53 17.98 -20.73
N PRO A 289 0.19 17.83 -21.87
CA PRO A 289 0.67 16.51 -22.29
C PRO A 289 1.84 16.04 -21.41
N ILE A 290 1.61 14.98 -20.64
CA ILE A 290 2.65 14.29 -19.87
C ILE A 290 3.58 13.54 -20.84
N THR A 291 4.85 13.95 -20.91
CA THR A 291 5.89 13.20 -21.62
C THR A 291 6.26 11.96 -20.80
N LYS A 292 5.71 10.80 -21.17
CA LYS A 292 6.09 9.51 -20.58
C LYS A 292 7.55 9.19 -20.91
N VAL A 293 8.41 9.10 -19.90
CA VAL A 293 9.75 8.53 -20.03
C VAL A 293 9.66 7.00 -20.18
N PHE A 294 9.47 6.58 -21.43
CA PHE A 294 9.46 5.19 -21.86
C PHE A 294 10.87 4.62 -21.83
N THR A 295 11.21 3.85 -20.79
CA THR A 295 12.50 3.15 -20.75
C THR A 295 12.42 1.87 -21.59
N TRP A 296 13.21 1.80 -22.67
CA TRP A 296 13.32 0.63 -23.57
C TRP A 296 13.51 -0.70 -22.82
N ARG A 297 14.08 -0.65 -21.61
CA ARG A 297 14.26 -1.80 -20.71
C ARG A 297 12.95 -2.51 -20.36
N LEU A 298 11.84 -1.79 -20.17
CA LEU A 298 10.55 -2.39 -19.87
C LEU A 298 9.99 -3.16 -21.08
N VAL A 299 10.15 -2.62 -22.29
CA VAL A 299 9.71 -3.29 -23.54
C VAL A 299 10.48 -4.59 -23.75
N VAL A 300 11.80 -4.55 -23.55
CA VAL A 300 12.65 -5.74 -23.69
C VAL A 300 12.26 -6.80 -22.67
N PHE A 301 12.00 -6.41 -21.41
CA PHE A 301 11.56 -7.34 -20.38
C PHE A 301 10.22 -8.01 -20.75
N VAL A 302 9.22 -7.23 -21.17
CA VAL A 302 7.92 -7.77 -21.59
C VAL A 302 8.06 -8.68 -22.81
N ALA A 303 8.90 -8.31 -23.79
CA ALA A 303 9.13 -9.12 -24.98
C ALA A 303 9.79 -10.48 -24.66
N VAL A 304 10.75 -10.51 -23.72
CA VAL A 304 11.40 -11.75 -23.28
C VAL A 304 10.41 -12.66 -22.54
N VAL A 305 9.59 -12.10 -21.64
CA VAL A 305 8.57 -12.87 -20.92
C VAL A 305 7.55 -13.48 -21.88
N LEU A 306 7.08 -12.69 -22.86
CA LEU A 306 6.16 -13.20 -23.90
C LEU A 306 6.80 -14.30 -24.76
N MET A 307 8.08 -14.17 -25.11
CA MET A 307 8.79 -15.20 -25.87
C MET A 307 8.87 -16.53 -25.10
N VAL A 308 9.18 -16.48 -23.80
CA VAL A 308 9.24 -17.68 -22.93
C VAL A 308 7.86 -18.33 -22.82
N LEU A 309 6.79 -17.54 -22.65
CA LEU A 309 5.42 -18.04 -22.61
C LEU A 309 5.02 -18.73 -23.92
N VAL A 310 5.34 -18.13 -25.07
CA VAL A 310 5.07 -18.72 -26.38
C VAL A 310 5.85 -20.03 -26.57
N ALA A 311 7.12 -20.08 -26.16
CA ALA A 311 7.93 -21.29 -26.22
C ALA A 311 7.36 -22.42 -25.32
N LEU A 312 6.89 -22.07 -24.12
CA LEU A 312 6.28 -23.02 -23.19
C LEU A 312 4.98 -23.60 -23.75
N VAL A 313 4.07 -22.74 -24.24
CA VAL A 313 2.81 -23.16 -24.86
C VAL A 313 3.08 -23.99 -26.13
N GLY A 314 4.05 -23.58 -26.95
CA GLY A 314 4.45 -24.31 -28.15
C GLY A 314 4.99 -25.71 -27.83
N SER A 315 5.86 -25.83 -26.81
CA SER A 315 6.37 -27.11 -26.31
C SER A 315 5.23 -28.03 -25.84
N LEU A 316 4.27 -27.47 -25.11
CA LEU A 316 3.10 -28.22 -24.63
C LEU A 316 2.20 -28.68 -25.78
N ALA A 317 2.02 -27.86 -26.81
CA ALA A 317 1.27 -28.22 -28.01
C ALA A 317 1.93 -29.35 -28.81
N VAL A 318 3.27 -29.33 -28.92
CA VAL A 318 4.04 -30.41 -29.58
C VAL A 318 3.89 -31.70 -28.77
N TYR A 319 4.05 -31.64 -27.45
CA TYR A 319 3.88 -32.78 -26.57
C TYR A 319 2.46 -33.38 -26.62
N ALA A 320 1.43 -32.54 -26.64
CA ALA A 320 0.05 -32.97 -26.72
C ALA A 320 -0.29 -33.73 -28.01
N ARG A 321 0.45 -33.48 -29.10
CA ARG A 321 0.23 -34.08 -30.44
C ARG A 321 1.27 -35.14 -30.84
N SER A 322 2.22 -35.44 -29.96
CA SER A 322 3.36 -36.32 -30.28
C SER A 322 3.04 -37.81 -30.20
N ALA A 323 1.80 -38.19 -29.89
CA ALA A 323 1.38 -39.56 -29.73
C ALA A 323 0.09 -39.80 -30.52
N TYR A 324 -0.15 -41.06 -30.83
CA TYR A 324 -1.39 -41.56 -31.39
C TYR A 324 -1.98 -42.55 -30.40
N TYR A 325 -3.30 -42.68 -30.34
CA TYR A 325 -3.90 -43.76 -29.58
C TYR A 325 -5.08 -44.35 -30.34
N VAL A 326 -5.29 -45.64 -30.13
CA VAL A 326 -6.46 -46.36 -30.65
C VAL A 326 -7.55 -46.25 -29.60
N GLY A 327 -8.68 -45.68 -30.00
CA GLY A 327 -9.83 -45.47 -29.13
C GLY A 327 -11.13 -45.88 -29.81
N THR A 328 -12.24 -45.56 -29.16
CA THR A 328 -13.57 -45.85 -29.68
C THR A 328 -14.33 -44.55 -29.99
N ASP A 329 -15.01 -44.52 -31.14
CA ASP A 329 -16.00 -43.48 -31.48
C ASP A 329 -17.35 -44.19 -31.70
N GLY A 330 -18.18 -44.20 -30.66
CA GLY A 330 -19.41 -44.99 -30.63
C GLY A 330 -19.13 -46.49 -30.55
N GLN A 331 -19.40 -47.22 -31.64
CA GLN A 331 -19.13 -48.67 -31.74
C GLN A 331 -17.94 -48.99 -32.63
N GLU A 332 -17.29 -47.99 -33.22
CA GLU A 332 -16.21 -48.15 -34.18
C GLU A 332 -14.85 -47.87 -33.53
N ILE A 333 -13.83 -48.63 -33.93
CA ILE A 333 -12.44 -48.41 -33.52
C ILE A 333 -11.83 -47.33 -34.43
N VAL A 334 -11.25 -46.29 -33.83
CA VAL A 334 -10.68 -45.15 -34.55
C VAL A 334 -9.29 -44.81 -34.00
N ILE A 335 -8.44 -44.22 -34.83
CA ILE A 335 -7.14 -43.69 -34.42
C ILE A 335 -7.28 -42.20 -34.17
N TYR A 336 -6.90 -41.77 -32.97
CA TYR A 336 -6.78 -40.36 -32.60
C TYR A 336 -5.30 -39.94 -32.61
N GLN A 337 -5.04 -38.73 -33.11
CA GLN A 337 -3.76 -38.04 -32.91
C GLN A 337 -3.86 -37.15 -31.67
N GLY A 338 -3.11 -37.49 -30.64
CA GLY A 338 -3.10 -36.81 -29.34
C GLY A 338 -2.86 -37.77 -28.19
N ARG A 339 -2.97 -37.27 -26.95
CA ARG A 339 -2.96 -38.11 -25.74
C ARG A 339 -4.40 -38.50 -25.34
N PRO A 340 -4.64 -39.71 -24.81
CA PRO A 340 -5.94 -40.11 -24.26
C PRO A 340 -6.39 -39.12 -23.17
N GLY A 341 -7.61 -38.60 -23.27
CA GLY A 341 -8.15 -37.63 -22.33
C GLY A 341 -7.74 -36.16 -22.54
N GLY A 342 -6.88 -35.87 -23.53
CA GLY A 342 -6.44 -34.52 -23.87
C GLY A 342 -5.40 -33.93 -22.90
N VAL A 343 -4.78 -32.81 -23.30
CA VAL A 343 -3.83 -32.06 -22.46
C VAL A 343 -4.29 -30.60 -22.39
N LEU A 344 -4.84 -30.19 -21.24
CA LEU A 344 -5.45 -28.87 -21.03
C LEU A 344 -6.57 -28.58 -22.05
N TRP A 345 -6.36 -27.61 -22.95
CA TRP A 345 -7.29 -27.21 -24.02
C TRP A 345 -6.91 -27.80 -25.39
N PHE A 346 -5.95 -28.74 -25.44
CA PHE A 346 -5.60 -29.49 -26.64
C PHE A 346 -6.32 -30.84 -26.62
N ASP A 347 -7.41 -30.91 -27.39
CA ASP A 347 -8.16 -32.13 -27.62
C ASP A 347 -7.49 -33.00 -28.69
N ALA A 348 -7.65 -34.32 -28.55
CA ALA A 348 -7.19 -35.27 -29.55
C ALA A 348 -8.02 -35.15 -30.84
N THR A 349 -7.37 -35.24 -32.00
CA THR A 349 -8.03 -35.12 -33.30
C THR A 349 -8.24 -36.50 -33.91
N LEU A 350 -9.42 -36.77 -34.47
CA LEU A 350 -9.68 -38.03 -35.16
C LEU A 350 -8.94 -38.07 -36.50
N THR A 351 -8.04 -39.03 -36.66
CA THR A 351 -7.15 -39.15 -37.83
C THR A 351 -7.70 -40.15 -38.82
N GLU A 352 -8.10 -41.34 -38.34
CA GLU A 352 -8.52 -42.44 -39.22
C GLU A 352 -9.62 -43.29 -38.59
N ARG A 353 -10.55 -43.78 -39.43
CA ARG A 353 -11.61 -44.72 -39.06
C ARG A 353 -11.29 -46.09 -39.61
N SER A 354 -11.25 -47.11 -38.75
CA SER A 354 -10.82 -48.45 -39.16
C SER A 354 -11.93 -49.31 -39.80
N GLY A 355 -13.21 -48.92 -39.64
CA GLY A 355 -14.36 -49.73 -40.04
C GLY A 355 -14.65 -50.94 -39.14
N LEU A 356 -13.83 -51.19 -38.11
CA LEU A 356 -13.99 -52.33 -37.20
C LEU A 356 -14.92 -51.98 -36.03
N LEU A 357 -15.81 -52.91 -35.69
CA LEU A 357 -16.71 -52.75 -34.55
C LEU A 357 -16.10 -53.35 -33.29
N VAL A 358 -16.11 -52.59 -32.19
CA VAL A 358 -15.58 -52.99 -30.88
C VAL A 358 -16.24 -54.29 -30.38
N GLY A 359 -17.53 -54.49 -30.70
CA GLY A 359 -18.27 -55.69 -30.31
C GLY A 359 -17.88 -56.98 -31.03
N ALA A 360 -17.01 -56.91 -32.05
CA ALA A 360 -16.49 -58.08 -32.73
C ALA A 360 -15.20 -58.63 -32.06
N LEU A 361 -14.52 -57.81 -31.25
CA LEU A 361 -13.25 -58.16 -30.60
C LEU A 361 -13.43 -59.10 -29.39
N GLU A 362 -12.35 -59.81 -29.05
CA GLU A 362 -12.26 -60.51 -27.77
C GLU A 362 -12.28 -59.50 -26.60
N ALA A 363 -12.87 -59.91 -25.46
CA ALA A 363 -13.11 -59.02 -24.32
C ALA A 363 -11.85 -58.33 -23.79
N ARG A 364 -10.68 -58.98 -23.91
CA ARG A 364 -9.40 -58.42 -23.47
C ARG A 364 -8.88 -57.32 -24.39
N ASP A 365 -9.01 -57.49 -25.70
CA ASP A 365 -8.55 -56.51 -26.68
C ASP A 365 -9.53 -55.33 -26.77
N ALA A 366 -10.83 -55.59 -26.56
CA ALA A 366 -11.83 -54.54 -26.40
C ALA A 366 -11.54 -53.62 -25.20
N GLU A 367 -11.08 -54.17 -24.07
CA GLU A 367 -10.71 -53.39 -22.87
C GLU A 367 -9.49 -52.49 -23.13
N LEU A 368 -8.45 -53.01 -23.80
CA LEU A 368 -7.25 -52.23 -24.15
C LEU A 368 -7.54 -51.09 -25.14
N VAL A 369 -8.47 -51.30 -26.08
CA VAL A 369 -8.91 -50.27 -27.03
C VAL A 369 -9.80 -49.22 -26.35
N VAL A 370 -10.59 -49.59 -25.34
CA VAL A 370 -11.38 -48.64 -24.54
C VAL A 370 -10.49 -47.78 -23.64
N ASP A 371 -9.43 -48.34 -23.09
CA ASP A 371 -8.48 -47.63 -22.22
C ASP A 371 -7.52 -46.70 -22.99
N GLY A 372 -7.56 -46.70 -24.33
CA GLY A 372 -6.81 -45.77 -25.17
C GLY A 372 -5.34 -46.14 -25.32
N LEU A 373 -5.06 -47.29 -25.92
CA LEU A 373 -3.71 -47.80 -26.16
C LEU A 373 -2.87 -46.81 -26.98
N GLU A 374 -1.77 -46.32 -26.40
CA GLU A 374 -0.88 -45.30 -26.99
C GLU A 374 0.21 -45.88 -27.89
N PHE A 375 0.56 -45.15 -28.93
CA PHE A 375 1.60 -45.43 -29.92
C PHE A 375 2.38 -44.15 -30.25
N ASP A 376 3.68 -44.26 -30.47
CA ASP A 376 4.54 -43.12 -30.82
C ASP A 376 4.44 -42.75 -32.31
N GLU A 377 4.17 -43.72 -33.18
CA GLU A 377 4.00 -43.51 -34.62
C GLU A 377 2.64 -44.00 -35.13
N LEU A 378 2.09 -43.30 -36.15
CA LEU A 378 0.82 -43.67 -36.79
C LEU A 378 0.87 -45.09 -37.39
N LYS A 379 2.02 -45.48 -37.96
CA LYS A 379 2.20 -46.81 -38.58
C LYS A 379 2.06 -47.94 -37.59
N ASP A 380 2.46 -47.73 -36.33
CA ASP A 380 2.35 -48.75 -35.30
C ASP A 380 0.88 -48.93 -34.86
N ALA A 381 0.13 -47.83 -34.79
CA ALA A 381 -1.31 -47.87 -34.55
C ALA A 381 -2.07 -48.55 -35.70
N GLU A 382 -1.74 -48.25 -36.95
CA GLU A 382 -2.29 -48.90 -38.15
C GLU A 382 -1.97 -50.41 -38.16
N ALA A 383 -0.71 -50.79 -37.87
CA ALA A 383 -0.30 -52.19 -37.80
C ALA A 383 -1.03 -52.96 -36.70
N HIS A 384 -1.30 -52.32 -35.56
CA HIS A 384 -2.09 -52.93 -34.49
C HIS A 384 -3.54 -53.17 -34.92
N ILE A 385 -4.16 -52.22 -35.63
CA ILE A 385 -5.50 -52.40 -36.19
C ILE A 385 -5.54 -53.53 -37.22
N GLU A 386 -4.48 -53.72 -38.02
CA GLU A 386 -4.41 -54.83 -38.98
C GLU A 386 -4.30 -56.19 -38.27
N VAL A 387 -3.54 -56.29 -37.17
CA VAL A 387 -3.50 -57.50 -36.34
C VAL A 387 -4.89 -57.83 -35.78
N LEU A 388 -5.62 -56.82 -35.30
CA LEU A 388 -7.01 -57.00 -34.83
C LEU A 388 -7.94 -57.44 -35.98
N ARG A 389 -7.72 -56.93 -37.21
CA ARG A 389 -8.47 -57.32 -38.40
C ARG A 389 -8.21 -58.76 -38.83
N GLU A 390 -6.95 -59.22 -38.75
CA GLU A 390 -6.56 -60.61 -39.04
C GLU A 390 -7.15 -61.59 -38.01
N GLN A 391 -7.16 -61.22 -36.73
CA GLN A 391 -7.80 -62.03 -35.67
C GLN A 391 -9.32 -62.18 -35.88
N LEU A 392 -9.96 -61.19 -36.51
CA LEU A 392 -11.38 -61.19 -36.86
C LEU A 392 -11.71 -61.93 -38.16
N SER A 393 -10.71 -62.17 -39.02
CA SER A 393 -10.87 -62.89 -40.29
C SER A 393 -10.22 -64.27 -40.20
N PRO A 394 -10.90 -65.29 -39.62
CA PRO A 394 -10.39 -66.64 -39.71
C PRO A 394 -10.44 -67.08 -41.17
N GLU A 395 -9.26 -67.25 -41.79
CA GLU A 395 -9.16 -68.09 -42.98
C GLU A 395 -9.85 -69.43 -42.68
N THR A 396 -10.78 -69.83 -43.56
CA THR A 396 -11.23 -71.20 -43.64
C THR A 396 -11.34 -71.57 -45.13
N PRO A 397 -10.74 -72.69 -45.60
CA PRO A 397 -9.69 -73.54 -45.03
C PRO A 397 -8.38 -73.56 -45.83
#